data_AF-A0A066YSE2-F1
#
_entry.id   AF-A0A066YSE2-F1
#
_cell.length_a   1.000
_cell.length_b   1.000
_cell.length_c   1.000
_cell.angle_alpha   90.00
_cell.angle_beta   90.00
_cell.angle_gamma   90.00
#
_symmetry.space_group_name_H-M   'P 1'
#
loop_
_entity.id
_entity.type
_entity.pdbx_description
1 polymer ?
#
loop_
_entity_poly.entity_id
_entity_poly.type
_entity_poly.pdbx_seq_one_letter_code
_entity_poly.pdbx_strand_id
1 'polypeptide(L)'
;MDDEDLHLLPRTRAADLLEWAAEEGLEAVPEPAVRTVLTLLELGGARLHDGFPELSSPVLEHLLYEQLHLYVQPDGDARAYPAAVRLLIERQRAARRLNAKRLEKLRAEADWQGEVLASLLRRADLVTWPRLYTALLRADGVPTGEPEQVRAWLEAFRELPEEERFAAFEQAPGLDGDGGWGPGRALLVGVSTDGARRLLEQGLMRRSYRNLAELNARGLPMPAELAGEFEEFEEAVAQAAIDLCGEWTVPGLSRLLLEEFPDLAPETY
;
A
#
# COMPACT_ATOMS: atom_id res chain seq x y z
N MET A 1 -23.03 -8.43 -3.64
CA MET A 1 -22.64 -7.15 -3.03
C MET A 1 -23.29 -7.22 -1.67
N ASP A 2 -22.47 -7.64 -0.72
CA ASP A 2 -22.87 -7.83 0.66
C ASP A 2 -22.81 -6.46 1.37
N ASP A 3 -23.47 -6.32 2.53
CA ASP A 3 -23.40 -5.11 3.37
C ASP A 3 -21.95 -4.68 3.68
N GLU A 4 -21.00 -5.60 3.53
CA GLU A 4 -19.56 -5.40 3.70
C GLU A 4 -18.91 -4.48 2.65
N ASP A 5 -19.51 -4.31 1.46
CA ASP A 5 -19.01 -3.40 0.43
C ASP A 5 -19.13 -1.93 0.83
N LEU A 6 -19.83 -1.64 1.94
CA LEU A 6 -20.21 -0.29 2.35
C LEU A 6 -19.26 0.38 3.36
N HIS A 7 -18.25 -0.33 3.83
CA HIS A 7 -17.24 0.23 4.75
C HIS A 7 -16.28 1.18 4.04
N LEU A 8 -15.63 2.10 4.76
CA LEU A 8 -14.64 3.02 4.17
C LEU A 8 -13.43 2.29 3.56
N LEU A 9 -12.85 1.33 4.29
CA LEU A 9 -11.70 0.54 3.87
C LEU A 9 -12.12 -0.62 2.95
N PRO A 10 -11.33 -0.93 1.90
CA PRO A 10 -11.54 -2.14 1.09
C PRO A 10 -11.46 -3.41 1.94
N ARG A 11 -12.50 -4.25 1.87
CA ARG A 11 -12.45 -5.62 2.38
C ARG A 11 -12.12 -6.55 1.23
N THR A 12 -10.87 -6.98 1.18
CA THR A 12 -10.38 -7.78 0.07
C THR A 12 -10.79 -9.24 0.23
N ARG A 13 -11.17 -9.88 -0.88
CA ARG A 13 -11.42 -11.33 -0.95
C ARG A 13 -10.13 -12.14 -1.08
N ALA A 14 -9.10 -11.76 -0.30
CA ALA A 14 -7.77 -12.36 -0.39
C ALA A 14 -7.80 -13.85 0.00
N ALA A 15 -8.52 -14.20 1.08
CA ALA A 15 -8.70 -15.58 1.51
C ALA A 15 -9.34 -16.43 0.40
N ASP A 16 -10.45 -15.97 -0.19
CA ASP A 16 -11.13 -16.65 -1.28
C ASP A 16 -10.23 -16.86 -2.51
N LEU A 17 -9.38 -15.87 -2.84
CA LEU A 17 -8.45 -15.99 -3.96
C LEU A 17 -7.36 -17.02 -3.69
N LEU A 18 -6.84 -17.05 -2.45
CA LEU A 18 -5.81 -18.00 -2.03
C LEU A 18 -6.35 -19.43 -1.92
N GLU A 19 -7.57 -19.60 -1.40
CA GLU A 19 -8.26 -20.89 -1.35
C GLU A 19 -8.47 -21.43 -2.77
N TRP A 20 -9.04 -20.61 -3.66
CA TRP A 20 -9.19 -20.98 -5.07
C TRP A 20 -7.85 -21.32 -5.73
N ALA A 21 -6.80 -20.53 -5.49
CA ALA A 21 -5.48 -20.79 -6.06
C ALA A 21 -4.89 -22.13 -5.58
N ALA A 22 -5.10 -22.49 -4.31
CA ALA A 22 -4.69 -23.76 -3.75
C ALA A 22 -5.47 -24.94 -4.36
N GLU A 23 -6.78 -24.80 -4.58
CA GLU A 23 -7.61 -25.81 -5.25
C GLU A 23 -7.17 -26.06 -6.70
N GLU A 24 -6.75 -25.01 -7.40
CA GLU A 24 -6.21 -25.09 -8.77
C GLU A 24 -4.74 -25.56 -8.83
N GLY A 25 -4.10 -25.78 -7.66
CA GLY A 25 -2.71 -26.23 -7.57
C GLY A 25 -1.69 -25.19 -8.02
N LEU A 26 -2.01 -23.90 -7.88
CA LEU A 26 -1.10 -22.79 -8.18
C LEU A 26 -0.06 -22.60 -7.07
N GLU A 27 1.02 -21.89 -7.40
CA GLU A 27 2.07 -21.56 -6.44
C GLU A 27 1.52 -20.69 -5.30
N ALA A 28 1.94 -21.01 -4.07
CA ALA A 28 1.50 -20.29 -2.88
C ALA A 28 2.07 -18.86 -2.87
N VAL A 29 1.21 -17.88 -2.57
CA VAL A 29 1.58 -16.47 -2.44
C VAL A 29 1.26 -16.01 -1.01
N PRO A 30 2.13 -15.23 -0.35
CA PRO A 30 1.84 -14.69 0.97
C PRO A 30 0.55 -13.85 0.97
N GLU A 31 -0.35 -14.13 1.93
CA GLU A 31 -1.61 -13.40 2.08
C GLU A 31 -1.43 -11.87 2.18
N PRO A 32 -0.44 -11.33 2.94
CA PRO A 32 -0.24 -9.89 2.98
C PRO A 32 -0.04 -9.27 1.60
N ALA A 33 0.72 -9.92 0.71
CA ALA A 33 0.95 -9.42 -0.65
C ALA A 33 -0.34 -9.42 -1.49
N VAL A 34 -1.16 -10.47 -1.35
CA VAL A 34 -2.48 -10.55 -2.01
C VAL A 34 -3.42 -9.45 -1.50
N ARG A 35 -3.50 -9.26 -0.18
CA ARG A 35 -4.31 -8.20 0.43
C ARG A 35 -3.88 -6.83 -0.06
N THR A 36 -2.57 -6.52 -0.04
CA THR A 36 -2.03 -5.25 -0.56
C THR A 36 -2.41 -5.00 -2.01
N VAL A 37 -2.18 -5.97 -2.90
CA VAL A 37 -2.50 -5.84 -4.33
C VAL A 37 -3.99 -5.59 -4.55
N LEU A 38 -4.86 -6.36 -3.89
CA LEU A 38 -6.30 -6.19 -4.02
C LEU A 38 -6.77 -4.83 -3.50
N THR A 39 -6.26 -4.39 -2.34
CA THR A 39 -6.61 -3.08 -1.76
C THR A 39 -6.18 -1.95 -2.67
N LEU A 40 -4.93 -1.95 -3.15
CA LEU A 40 -4.41 -0.87 -4.01
C LEU A 40 -5.10 -0.84 -5.38
N LEU A 41 -5.44 -1.99 -5.96
CA LEU A 41 -6.23 -2.03 -7.21
C LEU A 41 -7.61 -1.41 -7.03
N GLU A 42 -8.29 -1.72 -5.92
CA GLU A 42 -9.62 -1.17 -5.63
C GLU A 42 -9.56 0.35 -5.41
N LEU A 43 -8.61 0.83 -4.58
CA LEU A 43 -8.39 2.27 -4.34
C LEU A 43 -7.91 3.01 -5.60
N GLY A 44 -7.13 2.34 -6.46
CA GLY A 44 -6.73 2.80 -7.79
C GLY A 44 -7.89 2.88 -8.79
N GLY A 45 -9.10 2.45 -8.39
CA GLY A 45 -10.30 2.60 -9.19
C GLY A 45 -10.54 1.47 -10.18
N ALA A 46 -9.87 0.32 -10.03
CA ALA A 46 -10.18 -0.86 -10.82
C ALA A 46 -11.67 -1.24 -10.64
N ARG A 47 -12.30 -1.64 -11.75
CA ARG A 47 -13.68 -2.09 -11.72
C ARG A 47 -13.75 -3.46 -11.07
N LEU A 48 -14.70 -3.65 -10.17
CA LEU A 48 -14.91 -4.95 -9.54
C LEU A 48 -15.84 -5.81 -10.40
N HIS A 49 -15.50 -7.08 -10.56
CA HIS A 49 -16.36 -8.11 -11.14
C HIS A 49 -16.32 -9.35 -10.24
N ASP A 50 -17.49 -9.81 -9.80
CA ASP A 50 -17.61 -10.90 -8.80
C ASP A 50 -16.81 -10.66 -7.51
N GLY A 51 -16.62 -9.39 -7.13
CA GLY A 51 -15.85 -8.98 -5.96
C GLY A 51 -14.33 -8.94 -6.17
N PHE A 52 -13.84 -9.08 -7.40
CA PHE A 52 -12.41 -8.99 -7.72
C PHE A 52 -12.11 -7.84 -8.69
N PRO A 53 -10.98 -7.13 -8.54
CA PRO A 53 -10.55 -6.12 -9.51
C PRO A 53 -10.31 -6.71 -10.91
N GLU A 54 -10.85 -6.07 -11.94
CA GLU A 54 -10.60 -6.41 -13.33
C GLU A 54 -9.26 -5.82 -13.80
N LEU A 55 -8.43 -6.65 -14.43
CA LEU A 55 -7.07 -6.27 -14.80
C LEU A 55 -6.99 -5.89 -16.28
N SER A 56 -6.20 -4.85 -16.54
CA SER A 56 -5.83 -4.40 -17.87
C SER A 56 -4.42 -3.83 -17.83
N SER A 57 -3.76 -3.67 -18.99
CA SER A 57 -2.40 -3.11 -19.05
C SER A 57 -2.24 -1.79 -18.29
N PRO A 58 -3.11 -0.77 -18.47
CA PRO A 58 -2.99 0.48 -17.71
C PRO A 58 -3.18 0.31 -16.20
N VAL A 59 -4.04 -0.63 -15.78
CA VAL A 59 -4.26 -0.93 -14.35
C VAL A 59 -3.03 -1.61 -13.74
N LEU A 60 -2.37 -2.51 -14.49
CA LEU A 60 -1.13 -3.13 -14.06
C LEU A 60 0.00 -2.11 -13.96
N GLU A 61 0.16 -1.26 -14.98
CA GLU A 61 1.17 -0.20 -14.99
C GLU A 61 0.98 0.74 -13.79
N HIS A 62 -0.24 1.23 -13.56
CA HIS A 62 -0.53 2.07 -12.40
C HIS A 62 -0.18 1.37 -11.08
N LEU A 63 -0.56 0.10 -10.91
CA LEU A 63 -0.25 -0.65 -9.68
C LEU A 63 1.25 -0.88 -9.48
N LEU A 64 1.91 -1.53 -10.45
CA LEU A 64 3.26 -2.07 -10.32
C LEU A 64 4.34 -1.00 -10.52
N TYR A 65 4.09 0.00 -11.37
CA TYR A 65 5.04 1.07 -11.64
C TYR A 65 4.80 2.30 -10.77
N GLU A 66 3.55 2.71 -10.56
CA GLU A 66 3.25 4.02 -9.94
C GLU A 66 2.89 3.92 -8.45
N GLN A 67 2.21 2.86 -8.00
CA GLN A 67 1.63 2.82 -6.66
C GLN A 67 2.41 2.00 -5.63
N LEU A 68 2.76 0.74 -5.92
CA LEU A 68 3.26 -0.19 -4.89
C LEU A 68 4.50 0.32 -4.16
N HIS A 69 5.42 0.96 -4.89
CA HIS A 69 6.66 1.48 -4.31
C HIS A 69 6.45 2.67 -3.37
N LEU A 70 5.28 3.31 -3.37
CA LEU A 70 4.99 4.42 -2.44
C LEU A 70 4.72 3.90 -1.02
N TYR A 71 4.15 2.71 -0.90
CA TYR A 71 3.56 2.24 0.35
C TYR A 71 4.26 1.04 0.96
N VAL A 72 4.87 0.18 0.15
CA VAL A 72 5.29 -1.14 0.61
C VAL A 72 6.77 -1.17 0.97
N GLN A 73 7.09 -1.68 2.15
CA GLN A 73 8.45 -2.15 2.45
C GLN A 73 8.41 -3.68 2.68
N PRO A 74 8.78 -4.49 1.67
CA PRO A 74 8.58 -5.94 1.73
C PRO A 74 9.25 -6.58 2.94
N ASP A 75 8.54 -7.50 3.59
CA ASP A 75 9.06 -8.38 4.63
C ASP A 75 9.40 -9.74 3.99
N GLY A 76 10.45 -9.76 3.16
CA GLY A 76 10.83 -10.93 2.36
C GLY A 76 10.91 -10.67 0.85
N ASP A 77 10.48 -11.62 0.04
CA ASP A 77 10.61 -11.56 -1.42
C ASP A 77 9.58 -10.60 -2.05
N ALA A 78 10.06 -9.52 -2.65
CA ALA A 78 9.26 -8.55 -3.40
C ALA A 78 8.52 -9.17 -4.61
N ARG A 79 8.91 -10.37 -5.07
CA ARG A 79 8.21 -11.10 -6.14
C ARG A 79 6.82 -11.59 -5.72
N ALA A 80 6.49 -11.55 -4.43
CA ALA A 80 5.16 -11.87 -3.93
C ALA A 80 4.06 -10.96 -4.52
N TYR A 81 4.34 -9.67 -4.79
CA TYR A 81 3.35 -8.74 -5.35
C TYR A 81 2.98 -9.05 -6.82
N PRO A 82 3.94 -9.20 -7.76
CA PRO A 82 3.61 -9.64 -9.11
C PRO A 82 3.05 -11.08 -9.14
N ALA A 83 3.42 -11.94 -8.20
CA ALA A 83 2.79 -13.27 -8.06
C ALA A 83 1.31 -13.17 -7.65
N ALA A 84 0.95 -12.27 -6.73
CA ALA A 84 -0.46 -11.99 -6.39
C ALA A 84 -1.25 -11.47 -7.60
N VAL A 85 -0.64 -10.59 -8.42
CA VAL A 85 -1.23 -10.14 -9.69
C VAL A 85 -1.46 -11.32 -10.64
N ARG A 86 -0.50 -12.24 -10.76
CA ARG A 86 -0.66 -13.46 -11.58
C ARG A 86 -1.84 -14.31 -11.11
N LEU A 87 -2.02 -14.51 -9.80
CA LEU A 87 -3.20 -15.24 -9.29
C LEU A 87 -4.51 -14.60 -9.77
N LEU A 88 -4.60 -13.27 -9.73
CA LEU A 88 -5.79 -12.55 -10.20
C LEU A 88 -5.99 -12.66 -11.72
N ILE A 89 -4.91 -12.67 -12.50
CA ILE A 89 -4.96 -12.94 -13.95
C ILE A 89 -5.51 -14.35 -14.23
N GLU A 90 -5.02 -15.36 -13.52
CA GLU A 90 -5.50 -16.74 -13.66
C GLU A 90 -6.97 -16.86 -13.26
N ARG A 91 -7.38 -16.20 -12.17
CA ARG A 91 -8.77 -16.18 -11.71
C ARG A 91 -9.70 -15.61 -12.77
N GLN A 92 -9.32 -14.49 -13.40
CA GLN A 92 -10.09 -13.88 -14.48
C GLN A 92 -10.16 -14.78 -15.72
N ARG A 93 -9.09 -15.53 -16.02
CA ARG A 93 -9.12 -16.53 -17.09
C ARG A 93 -10.10 -17.66 -16.77
N ALA A 94 -10.06 -18.22 -15.56
CA ALA A 94 -10.97 -19.27 -15.11
C ALA A 94 -12.44 -18.79 -15.15
N ALA A 95 -12.69 -17.53 -14.78
CA ALA A 95 -13.99 -16.86 -14.92
C ALA A 95 -14.38 -16.48 -16.37
N ARG A 96 -13.58 -16.90 -17.37
CA ARG A 96 -13.79 -16.62 -18.80
C ARG A 96 -13.83 -15.11 -19.16
N ARG A 97 -13.23 -14.25 -18.33
CA ARG A 97 -13.11 -12.80 -18.56
C ARG A 97 -11.95 -12.46 -19.51
N LEU A 98 -10.93 -13.32 -19.56
CA LEU A 98 -9.77 -13.14 -20.43
C LEU A 98 -9.75 -14.18 -21.55
N ASN A 99 -9.50 -13.71 -22.77
CA ASN A 99 -9.14 -14.59 -23.89
C ASN A 99 -7.64 -14.94 -23.83
N ALA A 100 -7.22 -15.96 -24.58
CA ALA A 100 -5.83 -16.46 -24.54
C ALA A 100 -4.79 -15.35 -24.85
N LYS A 101 -5.05 -14.53 -25.87
CA LYS A 101 -4.16 -13.42 -26.25
C LYS A 101 -4.01 -12.38 -25.13
N ARG A 102 -5.10 -12.02 -24.45
CA ARG A 102 -5.07 -11.07 -23.33
C ARG A 102 -4.40 -11.67 -22.10
N LEU A 103 -4.63 -12.95 -21.82
CA LEU A 103 -3.96 -13.70 -20.76
C LEU A 103 -2.44 -13.66 -20.94
N GLU A 104 -1.95 -14.07 -22.11
CA GLU A 104 -0.50 -14.06 -22.42
C GLU A 104 0.10 -12.66 -22.29
N LYS A 105 -0.60 -11.64 -22.79
CA LYS A 105 -0.17 -10.24 -22.67
C LYS A 105 -0.04 -9.81 -21.21
N LEU A 106 -1.08 -10.00 -20.40
CA LEU A 106 -1.08 -9.56 -19.00
C LEU A 106 -0.06 -10.32 -18.16
N ARG A 107 0.17 -11.61 -18.43
CA ARG A 107 1.25 -12.38 -17.77
C ARG A 107 2.62 -11.77 -18.07
N ALA A 108 2.93 -11.57 -19.35
CA ALA A 108 4.22 -10.99 -19.75
C ALA A 108 4.43 -9.58 -19.17
N GLU A 109 3.38 -8.79 -19.08
CA GLU A 109 3.41 -7.46 -18.49
C GLU A 109 3.61 -7.50 -16.97
N ALA A 110 2.91 -8.39 -16.26
CA ALA A 110 3.10 -8.59 -14.83
C ALA A 110 4.53 -9.04 -14.49
N ASP A 111 5.14 -9.85 -15.37
CA ASP A 111 6.52 -10.33 -15.19
C ASP A 111 7.52 -9.19 -15.35
N TRP A 112 7.45 -8.50 -16.48
CA TRP A 112 8.36 -7.39 -16.78
C TRP A 112 8.19 -6.26 -15.76
N GLN A 113 6.96 -5.85 -15.44
CA GLN A 113 6.72 -4.80 -14.45
C GLN A 113 7.08 -5.27 -13.04
N GLY A 114 6.98 -6.57 -12.74
CA GLY A 114 7.43 -7.13 -11.47
C GLY A 114 8.94 -6.97 -11.26
N GLU A 115 9.75 -7.16 -12.32
CA GLU A 115 11.19 -6.90 -12.28
C GLU A 115 11.50 -5.41 -12.09
N VAL A 116 10.73 -4.54 -12.74
CA VAL A 116 10.84 -3.09 -12.58
C VAL A 116 10.48 -2.67 -11.14
N LEU A 117 9.38 -3.19 -10.59
CA LEU A 117 8.94 -2.95 -9.21
C LEU A 117 10.04 -3.29 -8.20
N ALA A 118 10.71 -4.43 -8.36
CA ALA A 118 11.80 -4.81 -7.47
C ALA A 118 12.92 -3.75 -7.45
N SER A 119 13.18 -3.10 -8.58
CA SER A 119 14.15 -2.00 -8.66
C SER A 119 13.60 -0.69 -8.09
N LEU A 120 12.33 -0.37 -8.32
CA LEU A 120 11.68 0.82 -7.72
C LEU A 120 11.66 0.75 -6.20
N LEU A 121 11.43 -0.44 -5.62
CA LEU A 121 11.42 -0.62 -4.17
C LEU A 121 12.79 -0.37 -3.52
N ARG A 122 13.89 -0.56 -4.25
CA ARG A 122 15.23 -0.26 -3.73
C ARG A 122 15.65 1.20 -3.92
N ARG A 123 14.93 1.99 -4.71
CA ARG A 123 15.35 3.37 -4.99
C ARG A 123 15.17 4.27 -3.77
N ALA A 124 16.29 4.74 -3.21
CA ALA A 124 16.29 5.66 -2.08
C ALA A 124 15.69 7.03 -2.43
N ASP A 125 15.62 7.42 -3.70
CA ASP A 125 14.96 8.66 -4.16
C ASP A 125 13.43 8.53 -4.27
N LEU A 126 12.88 7.32 -4.19
CA LEU A 126 11.44 7.04 -4.21
C LEU A 126 10.90 6.56 -2.85
N VAL A 127 11.71 6.60 -1.79
CA VAL A 127 11.32 6.13 -0.47
C VAL A 127 10.39 7.14 0.21
N THR A 128 9.43 6.63 0.98
CA THR A 128 8.59 7.42 1.91
C THR A 128 9.07 7.19 3.34
N TRP A 129 8.73 8.10 4.27
CA TRP A 129 9.16 7.98 5.66
C TRP A 129 8.79 6.63 6.31
N PRO A 130 7.54 6.13 6.20
CA PRO A 130 7.19 4.82 6.76
C PRO A 130 8.03 3.67 6.19
N ARG A 131 8.35 3.70 4.89
CA ARG A 131 9.19 2.68 4.24
C ARG A 131 10.63 2.72 4.75
N LEU A 132 11.20 3.91 4.87
CA LEU A 132 12.56 4.10 5.38
C LEU A 132 12.67 3.64 6.83
N TYR A 133 11.80 4.14 7.72
CA TYR A 133 11.83 3.77 9.13
C TYR A 133 11.55 2.28 9.36
N THR A 134 10.70 1.66 8.53
CA THR A 134 10.52 0.20 8.55
C THR A 134 11.81 -0.55 8.24
N ALA A 135 12.58 -0.08 7.25
CA ALA A 135 13.86 -0.70 6.92
C ALA A 135 14.85 -0.60 8.10
N LEU A 136 14.92 0.55 8.76
CA LEU A 136 15.79 0.78 9.92
C LEU A 136 15.36 -0.06 11.14
N LEU A 137 14.08 -0.03 11.51
CA LEU A 137 13.52 -0.81 12.61
C LEU A 137 13.82 -2.31 12.45
N ARG A 138 13.64 -2.85 11.23
CA ARG A 138 13.95 -4.25 10.93
C ARG A 138 15.45 -4.53 10.95
N ALA A 139 16.27 -3.60 10.47
CA ALA A 139 17.73 -3.73 10.51
C ALA A 139 18.26 -3.83 11.95
N ASP A 140 17.66 -3.06 12.85
CA ASP A 140 18.00 -3.03 14.27
C ASP A 140 17.34 -4.16 15.07
N GLY A 141 16.55 -5.02 14.42
CA GLY A 141 15.89 -6.16 15.05
C GLY A 141 14.77 -5.77 16.02
N VAL A 142 14.17 -4.59 15.85
CA VAL A 142 13.05 -4.13 16.68
C VAL A 142 11.82 -5.02 16.45
N PRO A 143 11.16 -5.51 17.51
CA PRO A 143 9.89 -6.23 17.38
C PRO A 143 8.78 -5.32 16.82
N THR A 144 8.62 -5.26 15.50
CA THR A 144 7.69 -4.33 14.83
C THR A 144 6.21 -4.62 15.08
N GLY A 145 5.87 -5.76 15.68
CA GLY A 145 4.52 -6.07 16.14
C GLY A 145 4.19 -5.50 17.53
N GLU A 146 5.17 -4.90 18.22
CA GLU A 146 5.02 -4.36 19.57
C GLU A 146 5.13 -2.81 19.53
N PRO A 147 4.01 -2.07 19.58
CA PRO A 147 4.01 -0.62 19.41
C PRO A 147 4.92 0.13 20.38
N GLU A 148 5.03 -0.36 21.63
CA GLU A 148 5.90 0.25 22.64
C GLU A 148 7.39 0.09 22.31
N GLN A 149 7.78 -1.01 21.66
CA GLN A 149 9.17 -1.22 21.22
C GLN A 149 9.52 -0.29 20.05
N VAL A 150 8.58 -0.10 19.12
CA VAL A 150 8.73 0.84 18.00
C VAL A 150 8.85 2.27 18.54
N ARG A 151 7.99 2.67 19.47
CA ARG A 151 8.03 3.99 20.11
C ARG A 151 9.36 4.22 20.84
N ALA A 152 9.80 3.27 21.67
CA ALA A 152 11.06 3.38 22.40
C ALA A 152 12.27 3.51 21.46
N TRP A 153 12.26 2.80 20.33
CA TRP A 153 13.30 2.96 19.32
C TRP A 153 13.27 4.34 18.67
N LEU A 154 12.08 4.87 18.32
CA LEU A 154 11.94 6.21 17.74
C LEU A 154 12.43 7.30 18.72
N GLU A 155 12.12 7.16 20.02
CA GLU A 155 12.63 8.06 21.05
C GLU A 155 14.16 8.06 21.10
N ALA A 156 14.79 6.87 21.12
CA ALA A 156 16.25 6.77 21.11
C ALA A 156 16.87 7.33 19.82
N PHE A 157 16.24 7.06 18.67
CA PHE A 157 16.69 7.56 17.37
C PHE A 157 16.59 9.09 17.27
N ARG A 158 15.56 9.70 17.88
CA ARG A 158 15.41 11.16 17.96
C ARG A 158 16.55 11.85 18.68
N GLU A 159 17.10 11.22 19.73
CA GLU A 159 18.22 11.79 20.51
C GLU A 159 19.57 11.75 19.78
N LEU A 160 19.66 11.04 18.65
CA LEU A 160 20.88 11.01 17.84
C LEU A 160 21.16 12.40 17.22
N PRO A 161 22.43 12.82 17.10
CA PRO A 161 22.80 13.97 16.28
C PRO A 161 22.28 13.83 14.85
N GLU A 162 21.93 14.95 14.22
CA GLU A 162 21.37 14.97 12.86
C GLU A 162 22.26 14.24 11.84
N GLU A 163 23.59 14.43 11.93
CA GLU A 163 24.57 13.77 11.07
C GLU A 163 24.53 12.24 11.22
N GLU A 164 24.31 11.73 12.43
CA GLU A 164 24.19 10.30 12.70
C GLU A 164 22.86 9.75 12.17
N ARG A 165 21.77 10.51 12.26
CA ARG A 165 20.48 10.13 11.65
C ARG A 165 20.59 10.03 10.12
N PHE A 166 21.21 11.00 9.46
CA PHE A 166 21.43 10.93 8.01
C PHE A 166 22.39 9.81 7.60
N ALA A 167 23.42 9.53 8.41
CA ALA A 167 24.28 8.37 8.19
C ALA A 167 23.51 7.05 8.30
N ALA A 168 22.56 6.94 9.23
CA ALA A 168 21.68 5.77 9.34
C ALA A 168 20.77 5.63 8.10
N PHE A 169 20.22 6.74 7.58
CA PHE A 169 19.38 6.70 6.38
C PHE A 169 20.15 6.24 5.14
N GLU A 170 21.42 6.64 5.00
CA GLU A 170 22.29 6.19 3.90
C GLU A 170 22.61 4.70 3.98
N GLN A 171 22.58 4.11 5.18
CA GLN A 171 22.87 2.70 5.43
C GLN A 171 21.62 1.82 5.51
N ALA A 172 20.43 2.39 5.26
CA ALA A 172 19.16 1.67 5.37
C ALA A 172 19.14 0.43 4.45
N PRO A 173 19.03 -0.80 5.00
CA PRO A 173 19.08 -2.01 4.20
C PRO A 173 17.96 -2.12 3.17
N GLY A 174 18.29 -2.66 2.00
CA GLY A 174 17.33 -2.85 0.91
C GLY A 174 17.04 -1.57 0.12
N LEU A 175 17.71 -0.46 0.42
CA LEU A 175 17.74 0.73 -0.43
C LEU A 175 19.13 0.86 -1.07
N ASP A 176 19.14 1.17 -2.37
CA ASP A 176 20.33 1.47 -3.15
C ASP A 176 20.74 2.91 -2.79
N GLY A 177 21.81 3.05 -1.99
CA GLY A 177 22.37 4.35 -1.61
C GLY A 177 22.94 5.11 -2.81
N ASP A 178 22.64 6.39 -2.90
CA ASP A 178 23.13 7.31 -3.94
C ASP A 178 24.00 8.45 -3.35
N GLY A 179 24.33 8.40 -2.04
CA GLY A 179 25.23 9.35 -1.37
C GLY A 179 24.63 10.73 -1.11
N GLY A 180 23.31 10.82 -0.90
CA GLY A 180 22.56 12.07 -0.98
C GLY A 180 21.75 12.48 0.26
N TRP A 181 21.89 11.80 1.41
CA TRP A 181 21.10 12.17 2.60
C TRP A 181 21.54 13.50 3.22
N GLY A 182 20.55 14.33 3.52
CA GLY A 182 20.68 15.65 4.10
C GLY A 182 19.31 16.34 4.17
N PRO A 183 19.23 17.59 4.67
CA PRO A 183 17.96 18.26 4.92
C PRO A 183 17.07 18.39 3.67
N GLY A 184 17.68 18.69 2.51
CA GLY A 184 16.94 18.81 1.25
C GLY A 184 16.31 17.49 0.79
N ARG A 185 17.00 16.37 0.96
CA ARG A 185 16.44 15.04 0.64
C ARG A 185 15.35 14.64 1.63
N ALA A 186 15.56 14.88 2.92
CA ALA A 186 14.55 14.64 3.94
C ALA A 186 13.23 15.37 3.62
N LEU A 187 13.31 16.62 3.17
CA LEU A 187 12.13 17.38 2.72
C LEU A 187 11.44 16.73 1.50
N LEU A 188 12.19 16.23 0.51
CA LEU A 188 11.63 15.55 -0.66
C LEU A 188 10.93 14.23 -0.30
N VAL A 189 11.49 13.48 0.67
CA VAL A 189 10.86 12.28 1.23
C VAL A 189 9.56 12.65 1.96
N GLY A 190 9.56 13.76 2.70
CA GLY A 190 8.36 14.35 3.31
C GLY A 190 7.25 14.63 2.31
N VAL A 191 7.57 15.38 1.26
CA VAL A 191 6.61 15.73 0.19
C VAL A 191 6.07 14.46 -0.50
N SER A 192 6.94 13.48 -0.75
CA SER A 192 6.52 12.20 -1.34
C SER A 192 5.61 11.40 -0.40
N THR A 193 5.85 11.49 0.91
CA THR A 193 5.03 10.81 1.93
C THR A 193 3.64 11.44 2.04
N ASP A 194 3.54 12.76 2.12
CA ASP A 194 2.25 13.48 2.07
C ASP A 194 1.52 13.21 0.75
N GLY A 195 2.22 13.25 -0.38
CA GLY A 195 1.66 12.93 -1.69
C GLY A 195 1.09 11.51 -1.77
N ALA A 196 1.81 10.51 -1.25
CA ALA A 196 1.34 9.13 -1.17
C ALA A 196 0.09 9.02 -0.28
N ARG A 197 0.07 9.65 0.90
CA ARG A 197 -1.10 9.66 1.77
C ARG A 197 -2.33 10.27 1.08
N ARG A 198 -2.17 11.42 0.41
CA ARG A 198 -3.26 12.08 -0.34
C ARG A 198 -3.80 11.23 -1.49
N LEU A 199 -2.98 10.40 -2.12
CA LEU A 199 -3.45 9.46 -3.14
C LEU A 199 -4.37 8.38 -2.54
N LEU A 200 -4.07 7.89 -1.34
CA LEU A 200 -4.97 6.98 -0.61
C LEU A 200 -6.26 7.68 -0.20
N GLU A 201 -6.19 8.91 0.32
CA GLU A 201 -7.37 9.72 0.66
C GLU A 201 -8.30 9.86 -0.56
N GLN A 202 -7.74 10.27 -1.71
CA GLN A 202 -8.51 10.38 -2.96
C GLN A 202 -9.11 9.04 -3.40
N GLY A 203 -8.36 7.94 -3.25
CA GLY A 203 -8.86 6.59 -3.54
C GLY A 203 -10.05 6.20 -2.67
N LEU A 204 -9.94 6.44 -1.36
CA LEU A 204 -10.99 6.19 -0.36
C LEU A 204 -12.24 7.04 -0.62
N MET A 205 -12.07 8.33 -0.93
CA MET A 205 -13.20 9.20 -1.31
C MET A 205 -13.89 8.68 -2.56
N ARG A 206 -13.14 8.42 -3.64
CA ARG A 206 -13.70 7.94 -4.92
C ARG A 206 -14.45 6.62 -4.76
N ARG A 207 -13.91 5.72 -3.94
CA ARG A 207 -14.55 4.45 -3.58
C ARG A 207 -15.87 4.70 -2.86
N SER A 208 -15.85 5.53 -1.81
CA SER A 208 -17.04 5.86 -1.03
C SER A 208 -18.14 6.48 -1.89
N TYR A 209 -17.80 7.41 -2.79
CA TYR A 209 -18.78 7.99 -3.73
C TYR A 209 -19.39 6.98 -4.70
N ARG A 210 -18.58 6.02 -5.19
CA ARG A 210 -19.08 4.94 -6.05
C ARG A 210 -20.09 4.07 -5.30
N ASN A 211 -19.75 3.70 -4.06
CA ASN A 211 -20.60 2.87 -3.23
C ASN A 211 -21.90 3.60 -2.85
N LEU A 212 -21.84 4.91 -2.55
CA LEU A 212 -23.03 5.73 -2.30
C LEU A 212 -23.97 5.80 -3.52
N ALA A 213 -23.42 5.94 -4.73
CA ALA A 213 -24.23 5.93 -5.95
C ALA A 213 -24.95 4.59 -6.15
N GLU A 214 -24.29 3.48 -5.83
CA GLU A 214 -24.86 2.13 -5.92
C GLU A 214 -25.89 1.84 -4.82
N LEU A 215 -25.64 2.31 -3.60
CA LEU A 215 -26.59 2.27 -2.48
C LEU A 215 -27.90 2.98 -2.83
N ASN A 216 -27.79 4.21 -3.32
CA ASN A 216 -28.94 5.03 -3.70
C ASN A 216 -29.75 4.35 -4.82
N ALA A 217 -29.06 3.77 -5.82
CA ALA A 217 -29.71 3.00 -6.88
C ALA A 217 -30.50 1.77 -6.37
N ARG A 218 -30.17 1.27 -5.17
CA ARG A 218 -30.79 0.08 -4.56
C ARG A 218 -31.74 0.39 -3.40
N GLY A 219 -31.85 1.66 -2.98
CA GLY A 219 -32.68 2.07 -1.85
C GLY A 219 -32.21 1.54 -0.48
N LEU A 220 -30.92 1.24 -0.35
CA LEU A 220 -30.31 0.76 0.90
C LEU A 220 -29.88 1.95 1.79
N PRO A 221 -29.91 1.78 3.12
CA PRO A 221 -29.53 2.84 4.06
C PRO A 221 -28.03 3.17 3.98
N MET A 222 -27.67 4.41 4.31
CA MET A 222 -26.30 4.87 4.36
C MET A 222 -25.56 4.25 5.58
N PRO A 223 -24.31 3.78 5.42
CA PRO A 223 -23.49 3.29 6.53
C PRO A 223 -23.21 4.39 7.54
N ALA A 224 -23.09 4.02 8.82
CA ALA A 224 -22.78 4.97 9.89
C ALA A 224 -21.47 5.73 9.67
N GLU A 225 -20.46 5.07 9.09
CA GLU A 225 -19.14 5.65 8.76
C GLU A 225 -19.21 6.73 7.66
N LEU A 226 -20.27 6.70 6.84
CA LEU A 226 -20.54 7.69 5.78
C LEU A 226 -21.67 8.65 6.18
N ALA A 227 -22.30 8.41 7.32
CA ALA A 227 -23.41 9.19 7.84
C ALA A 227 -22.86 10.27 8.79
N GLY A 228 -22.83 11.51 8.32
CA GLY A 228 -22.30 12.64 9.07
C GLY A 228 -22.24 13.90 8.20
N GLU A 229 -21.70 14.98 8.76
CA GLU A 229 -21.36 16.15 7.97
C GLU A 229 -20.14 15.86 7.08
N PHE A 230 -19.99 16.60 5.98
CA PHE A 230 -18.91 16.38 5.02
C PHE A 230 -17.50 16.45 5.66
N GLU A 231 -17.31 17.33 6.63
CA GLU A 231 -16.05 17.50 7.37
C GLU A 231 -15.68 16.26 8.18
N GLU A 232 -16.66 15.61 8.83
CA GLU A 232 -16.45 14.38 9.62
C GLU A 232 -16.03 13.21 8.71
N PHE A 233 -16.59 13.16 7.50
CA PHE A 233 -16.20 12.17 6.49
C PHE A 233 -14.78 12.41 5.96
N GLU A 234 -14.40 13.65 5.67
CA GLU A 234 -13.03 13.98 5.25
C GLU A 234 -12.00 13.62 6.32
N GLU A 235 -12.30 13.88 7.60
CA GLU A 235 -11.44 13.49 8.72
C GLU A 235 -11.33 11.96 8.85
N ALA A 236 -12.43 11.22 8.72
CA ALA A 236 -12.40 9.76 8.73
C ALA A 236 -11.59 9.18 7.57
N VAL A 237 -11.68 9.77 6.37
CA VAL A 237 -10.87 9.40 5.21
C VAL A 237 -9.39 9.64 5.47
N ALA A 238 -9.02 10.80 6.01
CA ALA A 238 -7.64 11.13 6.34
C ALA A 238 -7.06 10.13 7.35
N GLN A 239 -7.82 9.79 8.40
CA GLN A 239 -7.39 8.81 9.39
C GLN A 239 -7.21 7.42 8.79
N ALA A 240 -8.13 6.98 7.95
CA ALA A 240 -8.04 5.70 7.26
C ALA A 240 -6.84 5.63 6.30
N ALA A 241 -6.50 6.73 5.64
CA ALA A 241 -5.31 6.81 4.78
C ALA A 241 -4.01 6.69 5.59
N ILE A 242 -3.92 7.33 6.76
CA ILE A 242 -2.80 7.17 7.69
C ILE A 242 -2.64 5.71 8.11
N ASP A 243 -3.75 5.05 8.45
CA ASP A 243 -3.74 3.68 8.91
C ASP A 243 -3.31 2.71 7.80
N LEU A 244 -3.77 2.92 6.56
CA LEU A 244 -3.35 2.14 5.39
C LEU A 244 -1.86 2.31 5.07
N CYS A 245 -1.28 3.50 5.23
CA CYS A 245 0.17 3.68 5.07
C CYS A 245 0.97 2.79 6.05
N GLY A 246 0.44 2.56 7.26
CA GLY A 246 1.04 1.68 8.27
C GLY A 246 0.82 0.18 8.04
N GLU A 247 -0.29 -0.20 7.38
CA GLU A 247 -0.68 -1.61 7.15
C GLU A 247 0.38 -2.39 6.35
N TRP A 248 1.05 -1.73 5.40
CA TRP A 248 2.02 -2.35 4.50
C TRP A 248 3.49 -2.09 4.88
N THR A 249 3.68 -1.54 6.07
CA THR A 249 4.96 -1.23 6.70
C THR A 249 4.98 -1.80 8.12
N VAL A 250 5.30 -1.00 9.12
CA VAL A 250 5.15 -1.36 10.54
C VAL A 250 3.80 -0.82 11.01
N PRO A 251 2.91 -1.67 11.58
CA PRO A 251 1.60 -1.23 12.04
C PRO A 251 1.69 -0.03 13.00
N GLY A 252 0.92 1.02 12.72
CA GLY A 252 0.87 2.25 13.54
C GLY A 252 2.05 3.22 13.33
N LEU A 253 3.10 2.84 12.58
CA LEU A 253 4.29 3.68 12.39
C LEU A 253 3.96 5.02 11.73
N SER A 254 3.13 5.03 10.68
CA SER A 254 2.73 6.26 9.99
C SER A 254 2.07 7.26 10.93
N ARG A 255 1.25 6.78 11.88
CA ARG A 255 0.61 7.62 12.89
C ARG A 255 1.62 8.18 13.89
N LEU A 256 2.53 7.33 14.39
CA LEU A 256 3.61 7.76 15.28
C LEU A 256 4.47 8.86 14.64
N LEU A 257 4.89 8.66 13.39
CA LEU A 257 5.72 9.62 12.66
C LEU A 257 5.01 10.96 12.43
N LEU A 258 3.69 10.95 12.17
CA LEU A 258 2.93 12.16 11.92
C LEU A 258 2.56 12.92 13.20
N GLU A 259 2.12 12.21 14.24
CA GLU A 259 1.50 12.81 15.43
C GLU A 259 2.47 12.95 16.62
N GLU A 260 3.33 11.95 16.85
CA GLU A 260 4.21 11.89 18.03
C GLU A 260 5.66 12.29 17.72
N PHE A 261 6.14 12.00 16.50
CA PHE A 261 7.53 12.24 16.06
C PHE A 261 7.63 13.04 14.73
N PRO A 262 6.91 14.17 14.58
CA PRO A 262 6.92 14.94 13.32
C PRO A 262 8.29 15.53 12.98
N ASP A 263 9.18 15.70 13.97
CA ASP A 263 10.55 16.16 13.78
C ASP A 263 11.46 15.11 13.13
N LEU A 264 11.14 13.83 13.29
CA LEU A 264 11.85 12.71 12.67
C LEU A 264 11.43 12.47 11.21
N ALA A 265 10.20 12.86 10.86
CA ALA A 265 9.61 12.60 9.55
C ALA A 265 8.81 13.83 9.07
N PRO A 266 9.47 14.97 8.82
CA PRO A 266 8.77 16.17 8.40
C PRO A 266 8.08 15.94 7.04
N GLU A 267 6.76 16.15 6.99
CA GLU A 267 5.93 16.05 5.77
C GLU A 267 5.59 17.41 5.15
N THR A 268 5.72 18.49 5.91
CA THR A 268 5.41 19.86 5.46
C THR A 268 6.49 20.84 5.92
N TYR A 269 6.60 21.97 5.20
CA TYR A 269 7.53 23.07 5.50
C TYR A 269 7.10 23.87 6.72
#